data_AF-A0A8D8JMQ9-F1
#
_entry.id   AF-A0A8D8JMQ9-F1
#
_cell.length_a   1.000
_cell.length_b   1.000
_cell.length_c   1.000
_cell.angle_alpha   90.00
_cell.angle_beta   90.00
_cell.angle_gamma   90.00
#
_symmetry.space_group_name_H-M   'P 1'
#
loop_
_entity.id
_entity.type
_entity.pdbx_description
1 polymer ?
#
loop_
_entity_poly.entity_id
_entity_poly.type
_entity_poly.pdbx_seq_one_letter_code
_entity_poly.pdbx_strand_id
1 'polypeptide(L)'
;MSDPEQDTAGRNSPSSEGSSTDLDVTSPKFKPLRALYSNKTEIPVPHAKPLDNVTSFEARFRMLGGFDERYSDQRIQEIRRAASAAKTATIPQGEAPVRRFLPHQEMVQGYRRTRFQRNIYTKIENFEGPLGEMRTWMRERVRVKVYTRKEK
;
A
#
# COMPACT_ATOMS: atom_id res chain seq x y z
N MET A 1 45.32 -6.11 -42.39
CA MET A 1 44.26 -6.40 -43.37
C MET A 1 43.48 -7.57 -42.82
N SER A 2 42.19 -7.57 -42.50
CA SER A 2 41.16 -6.57 -42.28
C SER A 2 40.03 -7.39 -41.63
N ASP A 3 39.66 -7.10 -40.39
CA ASP A 3 38.45 -7.64 -39.78
C ASP A 3 37.23 -6.91 -40.35
N PRO A 4 36.12 -7.58 -40.71
CA PRO A 4 34.87 -6.90 -40.97
C PRO A 4 34.02 -6.88 -39.68
N GLU A 5 33.91 -5.68 -39.09
CA GLU A 5 32.85 -5.34 -38.14
C GLU A 5 31.48 -5.55 -38.81
N GLN A 6 30.63 -6.41 -38.23
CA GLN A 6 29.21 -6.44 -38.58
C GLN A 6 28.44 -5.50 -37.66
N ASP A 7 28.19 -4.30 -38.17
CA ASP A 7 27.17 -3.39 -37.67
C ASP A 7 25.78 -4.06 -37.76
N THR A 8 25.24 -4.50 -36.63
CA THR A 8 23.80 -4.83 -36.53
C THR A 8 23.01 -3.53 -36.35
N ALA A 9 22.99 -2.73 -37.42
CA ALA A 9 22.12 -1.57 -37.52
C ALA A 9 20.66 -1.99 -37.34
N GLY A 10 20.00 -1.36 -36.38
CA GLY A 10 18.61 -1.62 -36.00
C GLY A 10 17.67 -1.60 -37.20
N ARG A 11 16.98 -2.71 -37.40
CA ARG A 11 15.86 -2.85 -38.32
C ARG A 11 14.62 -2.13 -37.76
N ASN A 12 14.66 -0.81 -37.66
CA ASN A 12 13.44 -0.02 -37.57
C ASN A 12 12.89 0.15 -39.00
N SER A 13 12.08 -0.81 -39.44
CA SER A 13 11.21 -0.64 -40.60
C SER A 13 9.85 -0.12 -40.11
N PRO A 14 9.50 1.17 -40.31
CA PRO A 14 8.17 1.67 -40.02
C PRO A 14 7.28 1.48 -41.26
N SER A 15 7.04 0.24 -41.67
CA SER A 15 6.12 -0.02 -42.79
C SER A 15 5.58 -1.44 -42.77
N SER A 16 4.46 -1.59 -42.08
CA SER A 16 3.41 -2.45 -42.59
C SER A 16 2.11 -1.82 -42.14
N GLU A 17 1.40 -1.21 -43.09
CA GLU A 17 0.00 -0.84 -42.93
C GLU A 17 -0.77 -2.09 -42.50
N GLY A 18 -1.03 -2.19 -41.21
CA GLY A 18 -2.01 -3.12 -40.70
C GLY A 18 -3.34 -2.49 -40.89
N SER A 19 -4.23 -3.19 -41.60
CA SER A 19 -5.66 -2.92 -41.50
C SER A 19 -6.02 -2.72 -40.03
N SER A 20 -6.84 -1.71 -39.72
CA SER A 20 -7.32 -1.46 -38.36
C SER A 20 -7.92 -2.72 -37.72
N THR A 21 -8.46 -3.61 -38.55
CA THR A 21 -8.97 -4.93 -38.14
C THR A 21 -7.94 -5.81 -37.47
N ASP A 22 -6.65 -5.76 -37.84
CA ASP A 22 -5.61 -6.63 -37.24
C ASP A 22 -5.38 -6.33 -35.74
N LEU A 23 -5.71 -5.10 -35.30
CA LEU A 23 -5.55 -4.62 -33.93
C LEU A 23 -6.84 -4.71 -33.11
N ASP A 24 -7.98 -4.91 -33.76
CA ASP A 24 -9.29 -5.00 -33.11
C ASP A 24 -9.49 -6.39 -32.51
N VAL A 25 -9.61 -6.42 -31.18
CA VAL A 25 -9.78 -7.62 -30.34
C VAL A 25 -11.07 -8.38 -30.68
N THR A 26 -12.08 -7.71 -31.23
CA THR A 26 -13.36 -8.33 -31.59
C THR A 26 -13.40 -8.92 -33.00
N SER A 27 -12.37 -8.65 -33.80
CA SER A 27 -12.33 -9.08 -35.19
C SER A 27 -11.84 -10.53 -35.35
N PRO A 28 -12.31 -11.26 -36.38
CA PRO A 28 -11.83 -12.62 -36.67
C PRO A 28 -10.39 -12.66 -37.20
N LYS A 29 -9.80 -11.51 -37.56
CA LYS A 29 -8.43 -11.38 -38.10
C LYS A 29 -7.46 -10.80 -37.08
N PHE A 30 -7.84 -10.79 -35.80
CA PHE A 30 -7.03 -10.24 -34.71
C PHE A 30 -5.66 -10.93 -34.60
N LYS A 31 -4.59 -10.13 -34.58
CA LYS A 31 -3.21 -10.62 -34.42
C LYS A 31 -2.68 -10.23 -33.03
N PRO A 32 -2.66 -11.16 -32.05
CA PRO A 32 -2.37 -10.83 -30.65
C PRO A 32 -0.95 -10.29 -30.45
N LEU A 33 0.05 -10.89 -31.10
CA LEU A 33 1.44 -10.44 -31.01
C LEU A 33 1.61 -9.02 -31.54
N ARG A 34 0.90 -8.67 -32.62
CA ARG A 34 0.97 -7.33 -33.19
C ARG A 34 0.31 -6.31 -32.27
N ALA A 35 -0.86 -6.63 -31.74
CA ALA A 35 -1.58 -5.78 -30.80
C ALA A 35 -0.77 -5.52 -29.51
N LEU A 36 0.00 -6.50 -29.04
CA LEU A 36 0.85 -6.36 -27.86
C LEU A 36 1.96 -5.32 -28.04
N TYR A 37 2.57 -5.25 -29.23
CA TYR A 37 3.66 -4.32 -29.54
C TYR A 37 3.21 -3.04 -30.24
N SER A 38 1.90 -2.86 -30.48
CA SER A 38 1.37 -1.66 -31.12
C SER A 38 0.90 -0.62 -30.10
N ASN A 39 1.26 0.64 -30.33
CA ASN A 39 0.77 1.77 -29.54
C ASN A 39 -0.65 2.22 -29.93
N LYS A 40 -1.26 1.58 -30.93
CA LYS A 40 -2.56 1.96 -31.52
C LYS A 40 -3.68 0.97 -31.15
N THR A 41 -3.42 0.06 -30.21
CA THR A 41 -4.39 -0.96 -29.81
C THR A 41 -5.47 -0.32 -28.94
N GLU A 42 -6.73 -0.41 -29.37
CA GLU A 42 -7.88 0.07 -28.61
C GLU A 42 -8.49 -1.08 -27.80
N ILE A 43 -8.72 -0.84 -26.51
CA ILE A 43 -9.39 -1.79 -25.63
C ILE A 43 -10.90 -1.57 -25.77
N PRO A 44 -11.72 -2.61 -26.03
CA PRO A 44 -13.16 -2.46 -26.25
C PRO A 44 -13.92 -1.75 -25.12
N VAL A 45 -13.41 -1.83 -23.88
CA VAL A 45 -13.96 -1.15 -22.70
C VAL A 45 -12.89 -0.23 -22.10
N PRO A 46 -12.92 1.09 -22.40
CA PRO A 46 -11.83 2.00 -22.06
C PRO A 46 -11.63 2.21 -20.55
N HIS A 47 -12.69 2.02 -19.76
CA HIS A 47 -12.64 2.16 -18.29
C HIS A 47 -12.57 0.82 -17.55
N ALA A 48 -12.28 -0.28 -18.26
CA ALA A 48 -12.08 -1.57 -17.61
C ALA A 48 -10.84 -1.53 -16.71
N LYS A 49 -10.96 -2.10 -15.51
CA LYS A 49 -9.81 -2.23 -14.60
C LYS A 49 -8.89 -3.32 -15.12
N PRO A 50 -7.60 -3.03 -15.39
CA PRO A 50 -6.65 -4.08 -15.73
C PRO A 50 -6.49 -5.04 -14.55
N LEU A 51 -6.34 -6.32 -14.86
CA LEU A 51 -6.09 -7.38 -13.89
C LEU A 51 -4.67 -7.90 -14.13
N ASP A 52 -3.70 -7.29 -13.46
CA ASP A 52 -2.28 -7.58 -13.69
C ASP A 52 -1.85 -8.95 -13.15
N ASN A 53 -2.70 -9.59 -12.34
CA ASN A 53 -2.40 -10.88 -11.70
C ASN A 53 -3.35 -11.97 -12.20
N VAL A 54 -2.77 -13.09 -12.64
CA VAL A 54 -3.49 -14.31 -13.05
C VAL A 54 -4.43 -14.81 -11.96
N THR A 55 -4.03 -14.79 -10.69
CA THR A 55 -4.91 -15.24 -9.60
C THR A 55 -6.10 -14.31 -9.40
N SER A 56 -5.92 -13.01 -9.62
CA SER A 56 -6.99 -12.02 -9.55
C SER A 56 -7.95 -12.17 -10.73
N PHE A 57 -7.43 -12.51 -11.91
CA PHE A 57 -8.22 -12.86 -13.07
C PHE A 57 -9.04 -14.12 -12.83
N GLU A 58 -8.40 -15.24 -12.47
CA GLU A 58 -9.07 -16.52 -12.23
C GLU A 58 -10.15 -16.42 -11.15
N ALA A 59 -9.87 -15.71 -10.05
CA ALA A 59 -10.84 -15.53 -8.98
C ALA A 59 -12.10 -14.80 -9.49
N ARG A 60 -11.93 -13.69 -10.22
CA ARG A 60 -13.06 -12.93 -10.78
C ARG A 60 -13.77 -13.72 -11.86
N PHE A 61 -13.03 -14.40 -12.72
CA PHE A 61 -13.55 -15.25 -13.77
C PHE A 61 -14.45 -16.36 -13.20
N ARG A 62 -13.99 -17.06 -12.16
CA ARG A 62 -14.79 -18.08 -11.44
C ARG A 62 -16.00 -17.47 -10.73
N MET A 63 -15.84 -16.30 -10.12
CA MET A 63 -16.97 -15.62 -9.44
C MET A 63 -18.10 -15.25 -10.41
N LEU A 64 -17.76 -14.96 -11.67
CA LEU A 64 -18.70 -14.51 -12.69
C LEU A 64 -19.25 -15.66 -13.58
N GLY A 65 -18.88 -16.91 -13.33
CA GLY A 65 -19.44 -18.07 -14.06
C GLY A 65 -18.62 -18.57 -15.26
N GLY A 66 -17.40 -18.04 -15.45
CA GLY A 66 -16.50 -18.50 -16.50
C GLY A 66 -16.87 -18.02 -17.92
N PHE A 67 -16.53 -18.81 -18.95
CA PHE A 67 -16.85 -18.50 -20.35
C PHE A 67 -18.20 -19.07 -20.79
N ASP A 68 -18.72 -20.08 -20.08
CA ASP A 68 -19.91 -20.82 -20.46
C ASP A 68 -21.21 -20.13 -20.00
N GLU A 69 -21.16 -19.39 -18.89
CA GLU A 69 -22.31 -18.68 -18.34
C GLU A 69 -22.33 -17.20 -18.77
N ARG A 70 -23.50 -16.73 -19.22
CA ARG A 70 -23.70 -15.29 -19.49
C ARG A 70 -23.73 -14.52 -18.17
N TYR A 71 -23.08 -13.36 -18.13
CA TYR A 71 -23.15 -12.45 -16.99
C TYR A 71 -24.61 -12.15 -16.63
N SER A 72 -25.06 -12.56 -15.44
CA SER A 72 -26.39 -12.25 -14.93
C SER A 72 -26.34 -11.08 -13.95
N ASP A 73 -27.26 -10.12 -14.12
CA ASP A 73 -27.34 -8.95 -13.24
C ASP A 73 -27.61 -9.36 -11.78
N GLN A 74 -28.35 -10.45 -11.58
CA GLN A 74 -28.60 -11.04 -10.26
C GLN A 74 -27.29 -11.45 -9.59
N ARG A 75 -26.39 -12.12 -10.32
CA ARG A 75 -25.09 -12.55 -9.78
C ARG A 75 -24.19 -11.37 -9.45
N ILE A 76 -24.20 -10.32 -10.27
CA ILE A 76 -23.46 -9.08 -9.98
C ILE A 76 -23.98 -8.43 -8.70
N GLN A 77 -25.31 -8.42 -8.50
CA GLN A 77 -25.91 -7.91 -7.26
C GLN A 77 -25.51 -8.75 -6.05
N GLU A 78 -25.51 -10.09 -6.15
CA GLU A 78 -25.05 -10.99 -5.10
C GLU A 78 -23.60 -10.72 -4.72
N ILE A 79 -22.71 -10.60 -5.71
CA ILE A 79 -21.28 -10.29 -5.50
C ILE A 79 -21.14 -8.94 -4.79
N ARG A 80 -21.91 -7.93 -5.20
CA ARG A 80 -21.90 -6.61 -4.55
C ARG A 80 -22.40 -6.69 -3.11
N ARG A 81 -23.47 -7.45 -2.85
CA ARG A 81 -24.02 -7.67 -1.50
C ARG A 81 -23.03 -8.40 -0.58
N ALA A 82 -22.39 -9.45 -1.08
CA ALA A 82 -21.35 -10.18 -0.35
C ALA A 82 -20.14 -9.27 -0.02
N ALA A 83 -19.71 -8.46 -0.99
CA ALA A 83 -18.62 -7.50 -0.79
C ALA A 83 -18.97 -6.39 0.21
N SER A 84 -20.23 -5.92 0.25
CA SER A 84 -20.68 -4.98 1.29
C SER A 84 -20.77 -5.62 2.67
N ALA A 85 -21.24 -6.87 2.76
CA ALA A 85 -21.33 -7.60 4.02
C ALA A 85 -19.95 -7.80 4.67
N ALA A 86 -18.93 -8.12 3.86
CA ALA A 86 -17.54 -8.25 4.32
C ALA A 86 -16.95 -6.95 4.89
N LYS A 87 -17.41 -5.77 4.42
CA LYS A 87 -16.96 -4.47 4.96
C LYS A 87 -17.61 -4.12 6.29
N THR A 88 -18.82 -4.62 6.53
CA THR A 88 -19.59 -4.41 7.76
C THR A 88 -19.31 -5.49 8.81
N ALA A 89 -18.58 -6.57 8.44
CA ALA A 89 -18.09 -7.56 9.37
C ALA A 89 -17.22 -6.86 10.43
N THR A 90 -17.86 -6.56 11.56
CA THR A 90 -17.23 -5.90 12.69
C THR A 90 -16.24 -6.91 13.24
N ILE A 91 -14.95 -6.57 13.23
CA ILE A 91 -13.95 -7.39 13.91
C ILE A 91 -14.46 -7.57 15.34
N PRO A 92 -14.61 -8.81 15.85
CA PRO A 92 -15.11 -9.02 17.19
C PRO A 92 -14.30 -8.18 18.17
N GLN A 93 -15.00 -7.35 18.96
CA GLN A 93 -14.43 -6.43 19.93
C GLN A 93 -13.50 -7.22 20.87
N GLY A 94 -12.19 -7.10 20.70
CA GLY A 94 -11.18 -7.78 21.53
C GLY A 94 -10.08 -8.50 20.76
N GLU A 95 -10.26 -8.81 19.48
CA GLU A 95 -9.21 -9.43 18.66
C GLU A 95 -8.55 -8.40 17.74
N ALA A 96 -7.27 -8.11 18.00
CA ALA A 96 -6.48 -7.33 17.06
C ALA A 96 -6.38 -8.10 15.73
N PRO A 97 -6.52 -7.45 14.57
CA PRO A 97 -6.37 -8.11 13.28
C PRO A 97 -4.96 -8.70 13.15
N VAL A 98 -4.84 -10.02 13.29
CA VAL A 98 -3.56 -10.73 13.20
C VAL A 98 -3.22 -10.90 11.72
N ARG A 99 -2.04 -10.41 11.31
CA ARG A 99 -1.49 -10.69 9.98
C ARG A 99 -1.22 -12.19 9.85
N ARG A 100 -1.63 -12.77 8.72
CA ARG A 100 -1.41 -14.19 8.40
C ARG A 100 0.03 -14.47 7.95
N PHE A 101 1.01 -14.07 8.76
CA PHE A 101 2.40 -14.42 8.51
C PHE A 101 2.75 -15.69 9.26
N LEU A 102 3.63 -16.48 8.66
CA LEU A 102 4.26 -17.59 9.36
C LEU A 102 5.19 -17.02 10.44
N PRO A 103 5.47 -17.76 11.53
CA PRO A 103 6.31 -17.24 12.63
C PRO A 103 7.68 -16.70 12.17
N HIS A 104 8.26 -17.27 11.12
CA HIS A 104 9.55 -16.84 10.54
C HIS A 104 9.43 -15.64 9.57
N GLN A 105 8.21 -15.25 9.20
CA GLN A 105 7.90 -14.09 8.36
C GLN A 105 7.44 -12.88 9.20
N GLU A 106 7.41 -13.03 10.52
CA GLU A 106 7.07 -11.93 11.40
C GLU A 106 8.10 -10.81 11.31
N MET A 107 7.62 -9.58 11.50
CA MET A 107 8.50 -8.41 11.48
C MET A 107 9.42 -8.47 12.71
N VAL A 108 10.72 -8.39 12.48
CA VAL A 108 11.71 -8.34 13.56
C VAL A 108 11.38 -7.17 14.49
N GLN A 109 11.22 -7.44 15.80
CA GLN A 109 10.92 -6.40 16.77
C GLN A 109 12.06 -5.40 16.84
N GLY A 110 11.84 -4.22 16.26
CA GLY A 110 12.77 -3.10 16.38
C GLY A 110 12.67 -2.48 17.78
N TYR A 111 13.80 -2.37 18.48
CA TYR A 111 13.87 -1.55 19.68
C TYR A 111 13.79 -0.07 19.30
N ARG A 112 12.73 0.61 19.76
CA ARG A 112 12.70 2.07 19.68
C ARG A 112 13.73 2.62 20.65
N ARG A 113 14.69 3.40 20.13
CA ARG A 113 15.64 4.12 20.99
C ARG A 113 14.87 5.05 21.92
N THR A 114 14.99 4.83 23.22
CA THR A 114 14.44 5.71 24.25
C THR A 114 15.10 7.07 24.11
N ARG A 115 14.39 8.04 23.54
CA ARG A 115 14.87 9.43 23.53
C ARG A 115 14.84 9.92 24.97
N PHE A 116 16.00 10.28 25.51
CA PHE A 116 16.07 10.91 26.83
C PHE A 116 15.44 12.30 26.73
N GLN A 117 14.16 12.40 27.09
CA GLN A 117 13.43 13.67 27.14
C GLN A 117 13.97 14.46 28.33
N ARG A 118 14.90 15.40 28.08
CA ARG A 118 15.48 16.31 29.09
C ARG A 118 14.46 17.36 29.53
N ASN A 119 13.36 16.92 30.13
CA ASN A 119 12.30 17.81 30.60
C ASN A 119 12.62 18.34 31.99
N ILE A 120 12.25 19.58 32.26
CA ILE A 120 12.39 20.17 33.61
C ILE A 120 11.63 19.37 34.66
N TYR A 121 10.48 18.80 34.32
CA TYR A 121 9.71 17.93 35.21
C TYR A 121 10.49 16.69 35.63
N THR A 122 11.12 15.98 34.68
CA THR A 122 11.93 14.79 34.98
C THR A 122 13.22 15.14 35.73
N LYS A 123 13.79 16.33 35.47
CA LYS A 123 14.93 16.85 36.24
C LYS A 123 14.56 17.15 37.69
N ILE A 124 13.42 17.80 37.93
CA ILE A 124 12.93 18.11 39.28
C ILE A 124 12.58 16.81 40.02
N GLU A 125 12.05 15.80 39.32
CA GLU A 125 11.73 14.50 39.93
C GLU A 125 12.96 13.72 40.41
N ASN A 126 14.08 13.85 39.72
CA ASN A 126 15.29 13.07 39.98
C ASN A 126 16.36 13.87 40.74
N PHE A 127 16.06 15.08 41.19
CA PHE A 127 17.03 15.92 41.90
C PHE A 127 17.05 15.60 43.40
N GLU A 128 18.24 15.40 43.95
CA GLU A 128 18.47 15.13 45.38
C GLU A 128 19.16 16.33 46.05
N GLY A 129 18.89 16.56 47.34
CA GLY A 129 19.43 17.68 48.12
C GLY A 129 18.43 18.86 48.28
N PRO A 130 18.90 20.11 48.43
CA PRO A 130 18.05 21.24 48.85
C PRO A 130 16.94 21.59 47.85
N LEU A 131 17.18 21.40 46.54
CA LEU A 131 16.15 21.58 45.53
C LEU A 131 15.11 20.44 45.53
N GLY A 132 15.52 19.25 45.99
CA GLY A 132 14.64 18.11 46.24
C GLY A 132 13.67 18.37 47.40
N GLU A 133 14.12 19.01 48.48
CA GLU A 133 13.23 19.47 49.56
C GLU A 133 12.20 20.49 49.06
N MET A 134 12.61 21.39 48.15
CA MET A 134 11.70 22.36 47.54
C MET A 134 10.55 21.67 46.78
N ARG A 135 10.81 20.50 46.18
CA ARG A 135 9.76 19.66 45.55
C ARG A 135 8.81 19.07 46.59
N THR A 136 9.29 18.72 47.78
CA THR A 136 8.44 18.25 48.90
C THR A 136 7.49 19.36 49.34
N TRP A 137 8.01 20.58 49.56
CA TRP A 137 7.16 21.74 49.89
C TRP A 137 6.12 22.05 48.80
N MET A 138 6.48 21.87 47.52
CA MET A 138 5.54 22.01 46.42
C MET A 138 4.40 20.97 46.47
N ARG A 139 4.70 19.70 46.76
CA ARG A 139 3.69 18.63 46.87
C ARG A 139 2.77 18.81 48.08
N GLU A 140 3.35 19.16 49.21
CA GLU A 140 2.64 19.38 50.49
C GLU A 140 1.96 20.75 50.57
N ARG A 141 2.18 21.61 49.57
CA ARG A 141 1.63 22.99 49.50
C ARG A 141 2.00 23.83 50.73
N VAL A 142 3.24 23.68 51.20
CA VAL A 142 3.78 24.43 52.34
C VAL A 142 4.07 25.87 51.94
N ARG A 143 3.73 26.83 52.81
CA ARG A 143 4.07 28.26 52.60
C ARG A 143 5.54 28.49 52.95
N VAL A 144 6.31 28.97 52.00
CA VAL A 144 7.75 29.23 52.16
C VAL A 144 8.01 30.74 52.11
N LYS A 145 8.88 31.24 53.01
CA LYS A 145 9.34 32.62 53.01
C LYS A 145 10.67 32.73 52.28
N VAL A 146 10.70 33.47 51.17
CA VAL A 146 11.89 33.66 50.34
C VAL A 146 12.53 35.01 50.66
N TYR A 147 13.83 35.01 50.96
CA TYR A 147 14.61 36.23 51.16
C TYR A 147 15.38 36.56 49.88
N THR A 148 15.07 37.70 49.27
CA THR A 148 15.73 38.18 48.05
C THR A 148 16.82 39.19 48.40
N ARG A 149 17.98 39.08 47.75
CA ARG A 149 19.06 40.08 47.87
C ARG A 149 18.71 41.32 47.04
N LYS A 150 19.02 42.52 47.54
CA LYS A 150 18.95 43.76 46.73
C LYS A 150 20.10 43.77 45.72
N GLU A 151 19.77 43.95 44.45
CA GLU A 151 20.74 44.32 43.42
C GLU A 151 21.24 45.75 43.66
N LYS A 152 22.50 46.01 43.32
CA LYS A 152 23.19 47.28 43.49
C LYS A 152 23.05 48.13 42.24
#